data_AF-A0A2I0B8W0-F1
#
_entry.id   AF-A0A2I0B8W0-F1
#
_cell.length_a   1.000
_cell.length_b   1.000
_cell.length_c   1.000
_cell.angle_alpha   90.00
_cell.angle_beta   90.00
_cell.angle_gamma   90.00
#
_symmetry.space_group_name_H-M   'P 1'
#
loop_
_entity.id
_entity.type
_entity.pdbx_description
1 polymer ?
#
loop_
_entity_poly.entity_id
_entity_poly.type
_entity_poly.pdbx_seq_one_letter_code
_entity_poly.pdbx_strand_id
1 'polypeptide(L)'
;MIAAASISLWNNQSACGRMMRVTCAGSFDGGDQPSPCKGQDVVIEITDFCPHCHGDIDLSQEAFGRLADHSVGVIKIHVSP
;
A
#
# COMPACT_ATOMS: atom_id res chain seq x y z
N MET A 1 -0.23 11.29 -2.84
CA MET A 1 -1.29 10.33 -2.47
C MET A 1 -1.14 9.97 -1.00
N ILE A 2 -2.15 9.39 -0.36
CA ILE A 2 -2.11 9.09 1.08
C ILE A 2 -2.31 7.59 1.37
N ALA A 3 -1.92 7.16 2.56
CA ALA A 3 -2.19 5.84 3.08
C ALA A 3 -2.33 5.82 4.60
N ALA A 4 -3.00 4.78 5.12
CA ALA A 4 -2.98 4.44 6.53
C ALA A 4 -1.93 3.36 6.81
N ALA A 5 -1.22 3.47 7.93
CA ALA A 5 -0.27 2.45 8.37
C ALA A 5 -0.92 1.48 9.36
N SER A 6 -0.62 0.20 9.23
CA SER A 6 -1.02 -0.82 10.20
C SER A 6 -0.32 -0.65 11.56
N ILE A 7 -0.72 -1.45 12.55
CA ILE A 7 -0.03 -1.46 13.86
C ILE A 7 1.44 -1.86 13.78
N SER A 8 1.85 -2.68 12.80
CA SER A 8 3.25 -3.07 12.61
C SER A 8 4.11 -1.90 12.10
N LEU A 9 3.51 -0.96 11.36
CA LEU A 9 4.22 0.17 10.76
C LEU A 9 4.05 1.51 11.50
N TRP A 10 2.93 1.71 12.21
CA TRP A 10 2.60 3.00 12.85
C TRP A 10 3.69 3.52 13.80
N ASN A 11 4.34 2.59 14.52
CA ASN A 11 5.46 2.83 15.43
C ASN A 11 5.26 4.05 16.35
N ASN A 12 4.21 4.01 17.17
CA ASN A 12 3.85 5.10 18.10
C ASN A 12 3.83 6.49 17.41
N GLN A 13 3.12 6.59 16.29
CA GLN A 13 2.95 7.81 15.47
C GLN A 13 4.20 8.25 14.68
N SER A 14 5.35 7.57 14.80
CA SER A 14 6.54 7.95 14.04
C SER A 14 6.41 7.75 12.53
N ALA A 15 5.43 6.97 12.07
CA ALA A 15 5.14 6.80 10.66
C ALA A 15 4.42 8.00 10.04
N CYS A 16 3.66 8.76 10.83
CA CYS A 16 2.85 9.89 10.35
C CYS A 16 3.73 10.95 9.66
N GLY A 17 3.31 11.44 8.50
CA GLY A 17 4.03 12.43 7.69
C GLY A 17 5.23 11.87 6.92
N ARG A 18 5.54 10.57 7.03
CA ARG A 18 6.62 9.97 6.22
C ARG A 18 6.16 9.80 4.78
N MET A 19 7.01 10.27 3.87
CA MET A 19 6.89 10.03 2.44
C MET A 19 7.56 8.70 2.10
N MET A 20 6.91 7.88 1.30
CA MET A 20 7.43 6.58 0.88
C MET A 20 7.08 6.31 -0.58
N ARG A 21 8.01 5.72 -1.33
CA ARG A 21 7.72 5.16 -2.65
C ARG A 21 7.20 3.74 -2.49
N VAL A 22 6.11 3.44 -3.18
CA VAL A 22 5.47 2.12 -3.21
C VAL A 22 5.48 1.62 -4.65
N THR A 23 5.98 0.39 -4.81
CA THR A 23 6.03 -0.33 -6.09
C THR A 23 5.23 -1.61 -5.97
N CYS A 24 4.37 -1.90 -6.95
CA CYS A 24 3.68 -3.19 -7.01
C CYS A 24 4.69 -4.31 -7.34
N ALA A 25 4.76 -5.32 -6.47
CA ALA A 25 5.68 -6.45 -6.58
C ALA A 25 5.00 -7.75 -7.03
N GLY A 26 3.68 -7.69 -7.30
CA GLY A 26 2.90 -8.81 -7.81
C GLY A 26 1.67 -9.10 -6.95
N SER A 27 1.14 -10.30 -7.13
CA SER A 27 -0.01 -10.80 -6.36
C SER A 27 0.39 -11.10 -4.92
N PHE A 28 -0.56 -10.92 -4.00
CA PHE A 28 -0.38 -11.42 -2.64
C PHE A 28 -0.47 -12.96 -2.64
N ASP A 29 0.07 -13.59 -1.59
CA ASP A 29 0.05 -15.05 -1.46
C ASP A 29 -1.39 -15.56 -1.36
N GLY A 30 -1.83 -16.34 -2.36
CA GLY A 30 -3.22 -16.80 -2.48
C GLY A 30 -4.12 -15.94 -3.36
N GLY A 31 -3.58 -14.93 -4.07
CA GLY A 31 -4.34 -14.14 -5.04
C GLY A 31 -4.53 -14.85 -6.39
N ASP A 32 -5.71 -14.70 -6.98
CA ASP A 32 -6.10 -15.35 -8.25
C ASP A 32 -5.65 -14.57 -9.51
N GLN A 33 -5.15 -13.35 -9.36
CA GLN A 33 -4.74 -12.51 -10.49
C GLN A 33 -3.28 -12.83 -10.88
N PRO A 34 -2.99 -13.26 -12.13
CA PRO A 34 -1.62 -13.65 -12.51
C PRO A 34 -0.65 -12.47 -12.73
N SER A 35 -1.15 -11.25 -12.92
CA SER A 35 -0.32 -10.03 -13.01
C SER A 35 -1.15 -8.78 -12.66
N PRO A 36 -1.23 -8.40 -11.37
CA PRO A 36 -2.06 -7.27 -10.95
C PRO A 36 -1.39 -5.91 -11.17
N CYS A 37 -0.07 -5.88 -11.42
CA CYS A 37 0.69 -4.65 -11.46
C CYS A 37 0.57 -3.91 -12.80
N LYS A 38 0.37 -2.59 -12.73
CA LYS A 38 0.35 -1.68 -13.88
C LYS A 38 1.74 -1.15 -14.29
N GLY A 39 2.79 -1.52 -13.54
CA GLY A 39 4.17 -1.11 -13.81
C GLY A 39 4.49 0.35 -13.45
N GLN A 40 3.69 0.96 -12.57
CA GLN A 40 3.91 2.31 -12.05
C GLN A 40 4.31 2.27 -10.58
N ASP A 41 5.04 3.28 -10.14
CA ASP A 41 5.28 3.56 -8.72
C ASP A 41 4.39 4.72 -8.26
N VAL A 42 4.10 4.74 -6.96
CA VAL A 42 3.42 5.87 -6.31
C VAL A 42 4.24 6.39 -5.15
N VAL A 43 4.23 7.69 -4.94
CA VAL A 43 4.72 8.31 -3.71
C VAL A 43 3.52 8.64 -2.82
N ILE A 44 3.53 8.10 -1.62
CA ILE A 44 2.49 8.29 -0.61
C ILE A 44 3.03 9.03 0.61
N GLU A 45 2.13 9.69 1.33
CA GLU A 45 2.33 10.16 2.70
C GLU A 45 1.49 9.29 3.64
N ILE A 46 2.06 8.85 4.76
CA ILE A 46 1.29 8.18 5.81
C ILE A 46 0.55 9.23 6.63
N THR A 47 -0.78 9.24 6.59
CA THR A 47 -1.61 10.26 7.26
C THR A 47 -2.58 9.69 8.28
N ASP A 48 -2.71 8.36 8.35
CA ASP A 48 -3.72 7.72 9.20
C ASP A 48 -3.19 6.42 9.83
N PHE A 49 -3.86 5.98 10.88
CA PHE A 49 -3.58 4.74 11.61
C PHE A 49 -4.70 3.74 11.41
N CYS A 50 -4.37 2.55 10.91
CA CYS A 50 -5.31 1.46 10.75
C CYS A 50 -4.95 0.26 11.65
N PRO A 51 -5.52 0.17 12.86
CA PRO A 51 -5.17 -0.90 13.80
C PRO A 51 -5.59 -2.31 13.33
N HIS A 52 -6.57 -2.41 12.43
CA HIS A 52 -7.19 -3.68 12.01
C HIS A 52 -7.19 -3.87 10.49
N CYS A 53 -6.24 -3.26 9.77
CA CYS A 53 -6.11 -3.47 8.33
C CYS A 53 -5.57 -4.87 8.03
N HIS A 54 -6.02 -5.43 6.90
CA HIS A 54 -5.59 -6.75 6.44
C HIS A 54 -4.12 -6.76 5.96
N GLY A 55 -3.63 -5.62 5.45
CA GLY A 55 -2.25 -5.45 5.00
C GLY A 55 -1.48 -4.44 5.85
N ASP A 56 -0.18 -4.30 5.56
CA ASP A 56 0.72 -3.38 6.27
C ASP A 56 0.39 -1.89 5.99
N ILE A 57 -0.02 -1.59 4.76
CA ILE A 57 -0.36 -0.23 4.30
C ILE A 57 -1.71 -0.28 3.60
N ASP A 58 -2.66 0.55 4.03
CA ASP A 58 -3.94 0.74 3.36
C ASP A 58 -3.86 1.98 2.47
N LEU A 59 -3.68 1.73 1.18
CA LEU A 59 -3.52 2.75 0.17
C LEU A 59 -4.86 3.42 -0.12
N SER A 60 -4.88 4.76 -0.22
CA SER A 60 -6.03 5.45 -0.81
C SER A 60 -6.39 4.87 -2.19
N GLN A 61 -7.67 4.91 -2.56
CA GLN A 61 -8.14 4.38 -3.84
C GLN A 61 -7.38 4.98 -5.04
N GLU A 62 -6.99 6.26 -4.95
CA GLU A 62 -6.16 6.90 -5.97
C GLU A 62 -4.79 6.24 -6.09
N ALA A 63 -4.10 6.00 -4.96
CA ALA A 63 -2.78 5.38 -4.96
C ALA A 63 -2.83 3.92 -5.42
N PHE A 64 -3.80 3.16 -4.91
CA PHE A 64 -3.98 1.77 -5.33
C PHE A 64 -4.29 1.68 -6.83
N GLY A 65 -5.15 2.56 -7.34
CA GLY A 65 -5.56 2.56 -8.75
C GLY A 65 -4.43 2.83 -9.74
N ARG A 66 -3.33 3.45 -9.30
CA ARG A 66 -2.10 3.60 -10.09
C ARG A 66 -1.27 2.32 -10.14
N LEU A 67 -1.30 1.53 -9.05
CA LEU A 67 -0.52 0.30 -8.92
C LEU A 67 -1.22 -0.91 -9.55
N ALA A 68 -2.54 -1.03 -9.37
CA ALA A 68 -3.34 -2.18 -9.77
C ALA A 68 -4.80 -1.78 -10.09
N ASP A 69 -5.57 -2.74 -10.61
CA ASP A 69 -7.03 -2.58 -10.71
C ASP A 69 -7.69 -2.76 -9.35
N HIS A 70 -8.68 -1.93 -9.01
CA HIS A 70 -9.39 -2.01 -7.73
C HIS A 70 -10.06 -3.37 -7.50
N SER A 71 -10.41 -4.11 -8.56
CA SER A 71 -10.98 -5.46 -8.44
C SER A 71 -10.03 -6.48 -7.80
N VAL A 72 -8.72 -6.18 -7.78
CA VAL A 72 -7.70 -7.05 -7.17
C VAL A 72 -7.75 -6.99 -5.64
N GLY A 73 -8.08 -5.82 -5.08
CA GLY A 73 -8.21 -5.59 -3.63
C GLY A 73 -6.90 -5.59 -2.83
N VAL A 74 -6.01 -6.57 -3.04
CA VAL A 74 -4.76 -6.74 -2.29
C VAL A 74 -3.62 -7.07 -3.24
N ILE A 75 -2.48 -6.40 -3.08
CA ILE A 75 -1.26 -6.64 -3.86
C ILE A 75 -0.05 -6.73 -2.95
N LYS A 76 0.97 -7.47 -3.39
CA LYS A 76 2.28 -7.44 -2.76
C LYS A 76 2.99 -6.16 -3.19
N ILE A 77 3.61 -5.47 -2.24
CA ILE A 77 4.31 -4.21 -2.50
C ILE A 77 5.76 -4.26 -2.03
N HIS A 78 6.58 -3.41 -2.61
CA HIS A 78 7.87 -2.99 -2.05
C HIS A 78 7.77 -1.52 -1.68
N VAL A 79 8.38 -1.17 -0.54
CA VAL A 79 8.34 0.18 -0.01
C VAL A 79 9.76 0.66 0.21
N SER A 80 10.08 1.85 -0.28
CA SER A 80 11.34 2.53 -0.01
C SER A 80 11.09 3.95 0.54
N PRO A 81 12.04 4.52 1.29
CA PRO A 81 12.06 5.96 1.54
C PRO A 81 12.04 6.76 0.23
#